data_AF-A0A7S2V6K1-F1
#
_entry.id   AF-A0A7S2V6K1-F1
#
_cell.length_a   1.000
_cell.length_b   1.000
_cell.length_c   1.000
_cell.angle_alpha   90.00
_cell.angle_beta   90.00
_cell.angle_gamma   90.00
#
_symmetry.space_group_name_H-M   'P 1'
#
loop_
_entity.id
_entity.type
_entity.pdbx_description
1 polymer ?
#
loop_
_entity_poly.entity_id
_entity_poly.type
_entity_poly.pdbx_seq_one_letter_code
_entity_poly.pdbx_strand_id
1 'polypeptide(L)'
;RVDAHSPAQPLVDQAVFRPLAARIYLGQAHKKQLNSQRWGGWRRMLILRPRLRTNGFYMLHHSYIKKLQRDMFTQVPVGQILEVNYWRYLRFFNNGTCLYSMLYQEPQEVTSLLKAGPGGKVCMGKFSVAKNMVKVEVAAPHAIIGFELEIQPPMFNGHFSQLLLTDHWSMSYNDIGGKVSHKCNGLPRFHFFKVAYDF
;
A
#
# COMPACT_ATOMS: atom_id res chain seq x y z
N ARG A 1 4.26 33.00 32.06
CA ARG A 1 5.54 32.30 32.30
C ARG A 1 5.89 31.61 31.00
N VAL A 2 6.83 32.18 30.25
CA VAL A 2 7.18 31.74 28.89
C VAL A 2 8.30 30.73 29.05
N ASP A 3 8.01 29.45 28.82
CA ASP A 3 9.01 28.40 28.96
C ASP A 3 10.07 28.59 27.86
N ALA A 4 11.26 28.99 28.29
CA ALA A 4 12.44 29.10 27.45
C ALA A 4 12.72 27.73 26.79
N HIS A 5 12.51 27.66 25.48
CA HIS A 5 13.02 26.55 24.66
C HIS A 5 14.53 26.49 24.83
N SER A 6 15.00 25.44 25.49
CA SER A 6 16.42 25.22 25.76
C SER A 6 17.20 25.08 24.43
N PRO A 7 18.31 25.81 24.22
CA PRO A 7 19.02 25.90 22.93
C PRO A 7 19.66 24.58 22.47
N ALA A 8 19.71 23.56 23.33
CA ALA A 8 20.22 22.22 23.00
C ALA A 8 19.22 21.33 22.23
N GLN A 9 17.91 21.59 22.35
CA GLN A 9 16.87 20.80 21.67
C GLN A 9 16.98 20.82 20.12
N PRO A 10 17.21 21.97 19.44
CA PRO A 10 17.29 21.99 17.97
C PRO A 10 18.47 21.19 17.40
N LEU A 11 19.60 21.08 18.13
CA LEU A 11 20.79 20.35 17.68
C LEU A 11 20.60 18.83 17.77
N VAL A 12 20.06 18.34 18.88
CA VAL A 12 19.73 16.91 19.06
C VAL A 12 18.65 16.49 18.07
N ASP A 13 17.64 17.35 17.85
CA ASP A 13 16.57 17.08 16.89
C ASP A 13 17.12 16.90 15.46
N GLN A 14 18.11 17.71 15.08
CA GLN A 14 18.73 17.61 13.75
C GLN A 14 19.66 16.40 13.63
N ALA A 15 20.44 16.06 14.66
CA ALA A 15 21.40 14.97 14.59
C ALA A 15 20.71 13.59 14.51
N VAL A 16 19.59 13.40 15.22
CA VAL A 16 18.91 12.09 15.33
C VAL A 16 17.72 11.98 14.37
N PHE A 17 16.82 12.96 14.34
CA PHE A 17 15.57 12.81 13.60
C PHE A 17 15.73 13.05 12.10
N ARG A 18 16.72 13.85 11.66
CA ARG A 18 17.00 14.04 10.24
C ARG A 18 17.39 12.73 9.53
N PRO A 19 18.40 11.96 10.00
CA PRO A 19 18.75 10.71 9.32
C PRO A 19 17.62 9.68 9.38
N LEU A 20 16.86 9.61 10.49
CA LEU A 20 15.67 8.76 10.58
C LEU A 20 14.58 9.15 9.57
N ALA A 21 14.29 10.46 9.46
CA ALA A 21 13.33 10.98 8.49
C ALA A 21 13.79 10.73 7.04
N ALA A 22 15.09 10.89 6.77
CA ALA A 22 15.69 10.55 5.47
C ALA A 22 15.45 9.08 5.13
N ARG A 23 15.78 8.16 6.05
CA ARG A 23 15.62 6.71 5.83
C ARG A 23 14.16 6.31 5.59
N ILE A 24 13.21 6.90 6.31
CA ILE A 24 11.80 6.52 6.22
C ILE A 24 11.13 7.16 4.99
N TYR A 25 11.34 8.45 4.77
CA TYR A 25 10.51 9.21 3.84
C TYR A 25 11.14 9.43 2.47
N LEU A 26 12.47 9.46 2.35
CA LEU A 26 13.11 9.86 1.10
C LEU A 26 12.79 8.88 -0.03
N GLY A 27 12.82 7.58 0.25
CA GLY A 27 12.45 6.57 -0.73
C GLY A 27 10.96 6.57 -1.07
N GLN A 28 10.09 6.98 -0.15
CA GLN A 28 8.64 7.08 -0.39
C GLN A 28 8.24 8.37 -1.11
N ALA A 29 8.98 9.46 -0.92
CA ALA A 29 8.60 10.77 -1.46
C ALA A 29 8.76 10.82 -2.98
N HIS A 30 7.74 11.33 -3.68
CA HIS A 30 7.81 11.52 -5.14
C HIS A 30 8.99 12.41 -5.56
N LYS A 31 9.19 13.56 -4.89
CA LYS A 31 10.28 14.50 -5.20
C LYS A 31 11.64 14.15 -4.56
N LYS A 32 11.75 13.04 -3.82
CA LYS A 32 12.96 12.66 -3.03
C LYS A 32 13.53 13.79 -2.14
N GLN A 33 12.67 14.71 -1.70
CA GLN A 33 13.04 15.88 -0.90
C GLN A 33 12.24 15.91 0.41
N LEU A 34 12.87 16.45 1.45
CA LEU A 34 12.28 16.63 2.78
C LEU A 34 12.30 18.11 3.14
N ASN A 35 11.16 18.62 3.62
CA ASN A 35 11.04 19.97 4.13
C ASN A 35 10.53 19.87 5.58
N SER A 36 11.43 20.02 6.55
CA SER A 36 11.11 19.94 7.98
C SER A 36 10.42 21.22 8.49
N GLN A 37 10.73 22.38 7.90
CA GLN A 37 10.14 23.67 8.28
C GLN A 37 8.61 23.66 8.09
N ARG A 38 8.12 23.04 7.01
CA ARG A 38 6.69 22.85 6.76
C ARG A 38 5.94 22.18 7.91
N TRP A 39 6.62 21.34 8.70
CA TRP A 39 6.03 20.57 9.80
C TRP A 39 6.39 21.12 11.18
N GLY A 40 7.15 22.22 11.25
CA GLY A 40 7.64 22.78 12.51
C GLY A 40 8.77 21.96 13.15
N GLY A 41 9.57 21.23 12.35
CA GLY A 41 10.75 20.48 12.81
C GLY A 41 10.76 19.01 12.40
N TRP A 42 11.93 18.37 12.55
CA TRP A 42 12.15 16.97 12.18
C TRP A 42 11.31 15.98 13.00
N ARG A 43 11.21 16.23 14.32
CA ARG A 43 10.40 15.41 15.23
C ARG A 43 8.92 15.42 14.86
N ARG A 44 8.34 16.60 14.63
CA ARG A 44 6.93 16.74 14.23
C ARG A 44 6.68 16.11 12.85
N MET A 45 7.61 16.27 11.92
CA MET A 45 7.55 15.63 10.62
C MET A 45 7.46 14.10 10.72
N LEU A 46 8.25 13.46 11.59
CA LEU A 46 8.22 12.00 11.79
C LEU A 46 6.88 11.45 12.30
N ILE A 47 6.16 12.25 13.07
CA ILE A 47 4.88 11.86 13.68
C ILE A 47 3.71 12.16 12.72
N LEU A 48 3.69 13.38 12.17
CA LEU A 48 2.52 13.91 11.48
C LEU A 48 2.52 13.64 9.98
N ARG A 49 3.69 13.51 9.35
CA ARG A 49 3.75 13.34 7.90
C ARG A 49 3.20 11.97 7.51
N PRO A 50 2.20 11.91 6.60
CA PRO A 50 1.69 10.65 6.04
C PRO A 50 2.81 9.81 5.44
N ARG A 51 2.86 8.53 5.81
CA ARG A 51 3.79 7.54 5.27
C ARG A 51 3.15 6.17 5.17
N LEU A 52 3.67 5.36 4.26
CA LEU A 52 3.40 3.94 4.23
C LEU A 52 4.24 3.23 5.28
N ARG A 53 3.64 2.20 5.89
CA ARG A 53 4.34 1.28 6.78
C ARG A 53 5.06 0.22 5.95
N THR A 54 6.31 -0.05 6.32
CA THR A 54 7.19 -1.00 5.63
C THR A 54 7.50 -2.24 6.47
N ASN A 55 7.04 -2.29 7.72
CA ASN A 55 7.27 -3.37 8.68
C ASN A 55 6.21 -4.50 8.58
N GLY A 56 5.64 -4.70 7.41
CA GLY A 56 4.49 -5.59 7.17
C GLY A 56 3.91 -5.34 5.79
N PHE A 57 2.64 -5.68 5.61
CA PHE A 57 1.94 -5.51 4.34
C PHE A 57 0.50 -5.04 4.54
N TYR A 58 -0.08 -4.50 3.48
CA TYR A 58 -1.45 -4.04 3.40
C TYR A 58 -2.28 -5.09 2.67
N MET A 59 -3.48 -5.37 3.16
CA MET A 59 -4.38 -6.38 2.58
C MET A 59 -5.77 -5.80 2.35
N LEU A 60 -6.40 -6.19 1.24
CA LEU A 60 -7.77 -5.83 0.91
C LEU A 60 -8.54 -7.08 0.48
N HIS A 61 -9.60 -7.40 1.22
CA HIS A 61 -10.51 -8.48 0.90
C HIS A 61 -11.56 -8.04 -0.11
N HIS A 62 -11.82 -8.88 -1.11
CA HIS A 62 -12.95 -8.75 -2.01
C HIS A 62 -13.77 -10.04 -1.95
N SER A 63 -15.05 -9.89 -1.63
CA SER A 63 -16.06 -10.95 -1.74
C SER A 63 -17.16 -10.44 -2.66
N TYR A 64 -17.51 -11.21 -3.67
CA TYR A 64 -18.69 -10.94 -4.48
C TYR A 64 -19.33 -12.23 -4.98
N ILE A 65 -20.64 -12.16 -5.19
CA ILE A 65 -21.41 -13.25 -5.77
C ILE A 65 -21.38 -13.14 -7.29
N LYS A 66 -20.89 -14.18 -7.95
CA LYS A 66 -20.92 -14.31 -9.41
C LYS A 66 -22.10 -15.21 -9.82
N LYS A 67 -22.86 -14.78 -10.82
CA LYS A 67 -23.86 -15.66 -11.45
C LYS A 67 -23.15 -16.82 -12.14
N LEU A 68 -23.60 -18.04 -11.88
CA LEU A 68 -23.09 -19.21 -12.59
C LEU A 68 -23.49 -19.12 -14.07
N GLN A 69 -22.51 -19.19 -14.96
CA GLN A 69 -22.76 -19.54 -16.36
C GLN A 69 -22.81 -21.07 -16.42
N ARG A 70 -23.99 -21.62 -16.74
CA ARG A 70 -24.15 -23.05 -16.98
C ARG A 70 -23.89 -23.31 -18.45
N ASP A 71 -22.87 -24.12 -18.75
CA ASP A 71 -22.72 -24.74 -20.07
C ASP A 71 -23.26 -26.18 -20.04
N MET A 72 -23.22 -26.87 -21.18
CA MET A 72 -23.70 -28.26 -21.31
C MET A 72 -22.92 -29.27 -20.45
N PHE A 73 -21.77 -28.88 -19.90
CA PHE A 73 -20.87 -29.70 -19.10
C PHE A 73 -20.87 -29.31 -17.60
N THR A 74 -21.60 -28.27 -17.22
CA THR A 74 -21.61 -27.73 -15.85
C THR A 74 -22.57 -28.55 -14.97
N GLN A 75 -22.03 -29.43 -14.13
CA GLN A 75 -22.82 -30.31 -13.24
C GLN A 75 -23.36 -29.59 -11.97
N VAL A 76 -23.30 -28.26 -11.90
CA VAL A 76 -23.69 -27.54 -10.68
C VAL A 76 -25.21 -27.48 -10.54
N PRO A 77 -25.79 -27.97 -9.42
CA PRO A 77 -27.23 -28.00 -9.21
C PRO A 77 -27.91 -26.62 -9.26
N VAL A 78 -29.21 -26.63 -9.55
CA VAL A 78 -30.02 -25.41 -9.57
C VAL A 78 -30.14 -24.83 -8.15
N GLY A 79 -29.75 -23.57 -7.97
CA GLY A 79 -29.83 -22.86 -6.70
C GLY A 79 -28.49 -22.63 -5.98
N GLN A 80 -27.39 -23.18 -6.48
CA GLN A 80 -26.07 -22.87 -5.92
C GLN A 80 -25.59 -21.47 -6.32
N ILE A 81 -24.84 -20.84 -5.41
CA ILE A 81 -24.27 -19.50 -5.58
C ILE A 81 -22.76 -19.64 -5.64
N LEU A 82 -22.12 -19.00 -6.62
CA LEU A 82 -20.66 -18.94 -6.71
C LEU A 82 -20.17 -17.67 -6.02
N GLU A 83 -19.66 -17.82 -4.80
CA GLU A 83 -18.98 -16.74 -4.10
C GLU A 83 -17.50 -16.72 -4.51
N VAL A 84 -17.04 -15.56 -4.97
CA VAL A 84 -15.64 -15.34 -5.33
C VAL A 84 -14.99 -14.48 -4.25
N ASN A 85 -14.09 -15.11 -3.49
CA ASN A 85 -13.34 -14.48 -2.41
C ASN A 85 -11.86 -14.39 -2.78
N TYR A 86 -11.29 -13.20 -2.79
CA TYR A 86 -9.87 -13.03 -3.04
C TYR A 86 -9.30 -11.82 -2.31
N TRP A 87 -8.00 -11.87 -2.09
CA TRP A 87 -7.23 -10.87 -1.36
C TRP A 87 -6.22 -10.19 -2.29
N ARG A 88 -6.07 -8.88 -2.13
CA ARG A 88 -4.98 -8.11 -2.72
C ARG A 88 -3.99 -7.73 -1.63
N TYR A 89 -2.72 -8.04 -1.86
CA TYR A 89 -1.64 -7.78 -0.93
C TYR A 89 -0.66 -6.77 -1.51
N LEU A 90 -0.28 -5.77 -0.71
CA LEU A 90 0.70 -4.75 -1.05
C LEU A 90 1.75 -4.64 0.06
N ARG A 91 3.01 -4.95 -0.26
CA ARG A 91 4.15 -4.78 0.65
C ARG A 91 5.01 -3.64 0.17
N PHE A 92 5.30 -2.67 1.02
CA PHE A 92 6.12 -1.50 0.66
C PHE A 92 7.50 -1.57 1.30
N PHE A 93 8.51 -1.14 0.54
CA PHE A 93 9.88 -1.05 1.02
C PHE A 93 10.37 0.40 1.09
N ASN A 94 11.37 0.65 1.93
CA ASN A 94 11.92 2.00 2.11
C ASN A 94 12.67 2.53 0.88
N ASN A 95 12.97 1.70 -0.12
CA ASN A 95 13.65 2.09 -1.36
C ASN A 95 12.68 2.64 -2.43
N GLY A 96 11.36 2.64 -2.18
CA GLY A 96 10.34 3.06 -3.17
C GLY A 96 9.87 1.92 -4.08
N THR A 97 10.25 0.68 -3.80
CA THR A 97 9.71 -0.52 -4.46
C THR A 97 8.62 -1.18 -3.61
N CYS A 98 7.75 -1.94 -4.26
CA CYS A 98 6.70 -2.69 -3.58
C CYS A 98 6.54 -4.09 -4.18
N LEU A 99 5.92 -4.99 -3.42
CA LEU A 99 5.41 -6.26 -3.92
C LEU A 99 3.90 -6.20 -3.97
N TYR A 100 3.36 -6.81 -5.01
CA TYR A 100 1.93 -6.98 -5.19
C TYR A 100 1.61 -8.43 -5.49
N SER A 101 0.53 -8.92 -4.88
CA SER A 101 -0.01 -10.24 -5.16
C SER A 101 -1.53 -10.25 -5.03
N MET A 102 -2.19 -11.04 -5.86
CA MET A 102 -3.61 -11.33 -5.78
C MET A 102 -3.76 -12.83 -5.52
N LEU A 103 -4.33 -13.20 -4.39
CA LEU A 103 -4.33 -14.57 -3.89
C LEU A 103 -5.67 -14.90 -3.22
N TYR A 104 -5.96 -16.19 -3.14
CA TYR A 104 -7.13 -16.72 -2.43
C TYR A 104 -6.81 -17.04 -0.97
N GLN A 105 -5.51 -17.17 -0.65
CA GLN A 105 -5.00 -17.53 0.67
C GLN A 105 -5.18 -16.37 1.67
N GLU A 106 -5.37 -16.75 2.94
CA GLU A 106 -5.45 -15.81 4.04
C GLU A 106 -4.10 -15.16 4.38
N PRO A 107 -4.09 -14.01 5.09
CA PRO A 107 -2.88 -13.23 5.36
C PRO A 107 -1.76 -14.01 6.08
N GLN A 108 -2.13 -14.97 6.93
CA GLN A 108 -1.18 -15.78 7.69
C GLN A 108 -0.32 -16.67 6.77
N GLU A 109 -0.93 -17.26 5.74
CA GLU A 109 -0.27 -18.14 4.78
C GLU A 109 0.61 -17.37 3.80
N VAL A 110 0.15 -16.18 3.38
CA VAL A 110 0.83 -15.33 2.38
C VAL A 110 2.09 -14.65 2.93
N THR A 111 2.22 -14.62 4.26
CA THR A 111 3.35 -14.02 4.98
C THR A 111 4.70 -14.59 4.51
N SER A 112 4.82 -15.91 4.35
CA SER A 112 6.06 -16.56 3.86
C SER A 112 6.34 -16.24 2.38
N LEU A 113 5.30 -16.20 1.56
CA LEU A 113 5.41 -15.88 0.13
C LEU A 113 5.90 -14.45 -0.10
N LEU A 114 5.36 -13.47 0.65
CA LEU A 114 5.79 -12.07 0.57
C LEU A 114 7.20 -11.86 1.16
N LYS A 115 7.67 -12.74 2.05
CA LYS A 115 9.08 -12.74 2.53
C LYS A 115 10.04 -13.18 1.46
N ALA A 116 9.70 -14.27 0.75
CA ALA A 116 10.56 -14.84 -0.29
C ALA A 116 10.88 -13.82 -1.41
N GLY A 117 9.99 -12.84 -1.62
CA GLY A 117 10.21 -11.73 -2.54
C GLY A 117 9.46 -11.92 -3.86
N PRO A 118 9.90 -11.26 -4.94
CA PRO A 118 9.27 -11.39 -6.25
C PRO A 118 9.41 -12.83 -6.79
N GLY A 119 8.37 -13.34 -7.45
CA GLY A 119 8.31 -14.70 -7.97
C GLY A 119 6.98 -14.98 -8.66
N GLY A 120 6.71 -16.22 -9.07
CA GLY A 120 5.59 -16.55 -9.97
C GLY A 120 4.22 -15.94 -9.61
N LYS A 121 3.90 -15.81 -8.31
CA LYS A 121 2.64 -15.19 -7.83
C LYS A 121 2.80 -13.78 -7.24
N VAL A 122 4.03 -13.28 -7.11
CA VAL A 122 4.36 -12.01 -6.46
C VAL A 122 5.10 -11.12 -7.44
N CYS A 123 4.43 -10.05 -7.85
CA CYS A 123 4.97 -9.10 -8.81
C CYS A 123 5.69 -7.96 -8.09
N MET A 124 6.76 -7.45 -8.69
CA MET A 124 7.45 -6.27 -8.20
C MET A 124 6.88 -5.01 -8.86
N GLY A 125 6.78 -3.94 -8.08
CA GLY A 125 6.37 -2.64 -8.54
C GLY A 125 7.16 -1.50 -7.92
N LYS A 126 6.82 -0.29 -8.31
CA LYS A 126 7.33 0.97 -7.74
C LYS A 126 6.17 1.74 -7.15
N PHE A 127 6.47 2.55 -6.15
CA PHE A 127 5.49 3.44 -5.57
C PHE A 127 6.09 4.81 -5.26
N SER A 128 5.21 5.81 -5.20
CA SER A 128 5.57 7.13 -4.70
C SER A 128 4.40 7.76 -3.94
N VAL A 129 4.75 8.58 -2.95
CA VAL A 129 3.82 9.28 -2.09
C VAL A 129 3.93 10.78 -2.34
N ALA A 130 2.78 11.39 -2.64
CA ALA A 130 2.62 12.82 -2.80
C ALA A 130 1.47 13.30 -1.90
N LYS A 131 1.81 14.12 -0.90
CA LYS A 131 0.88 14.53 0.18
C LYS A 131 0.37 13.30 0.95
N ASN A 132 -0.89 12.92 0.75
CA ASN A 132 -1.57 11.73 1.27
C ASN A 132 -1.87 10.69 0.18
N MET A 133 -1.62 11.01 -1.10
CA MET A 133 -1.86 10.11 -2.21
C MET A 133 -0.65 9.24 -2.48
N VAL A 134 -0.91 7.97 -2.76
CA VAL A 134 0.07 6.95 -3.11
C VAL A 134 -0.26 6.47 -4.51
N LYS A 135 0.74 6.52 -5.38
CA LYS A 135 0.67 5.90 -6.70
C LYS A 135 1.53 4.65 -6.68
N VAL A 136 0.94 3.55 -7.08
CA VAL A 136 1.60 2.24 -7.18
C VAL A 136 1.50 1.79 -8.62
N GLU A 137 2.60 1.29 -9.16
CA GLU A 137 2.68 0.71 -10.51
C GLU A 137 3.44 -0.61 -10.42
N VAL A 138 2.83 -1.68 -10.91
CA VAL A 138 3.31 -3.05 -10.80
C VAL A 138 3.38 -3.65 -12.20
N ALA A 139 4.53 -4.21 -12.53
CA ALA A 139 4.71 -5.00 -13.73
C ALA A 139 4.25 -6.45 -13.44
N ALA A 140 3.09 -6.84 -13.96
CA ALA A 140 2.62 -8.22 -13.96
C ALA A 140 2.97 -8.88 -15.32
N PRO A 141 2.92 -10.22 -15.45
CA PRO A 141 3.40 -10.92 -16.66
C PRO A 141 2.78 -10.44 -17.99
N HIS A 142 1.53 -9.98 -17.97
CA HIS A 142 0.79 -9.60 -19.19
C HIS A 142 0.21 -8.18 -19.14
N ALA A 143 0.39 -7.46 -18.03
CA ALA A 143 -0.16 -6.13 -17.86
C ALA A 143 0.62 -5.32 -16.83
N ILE A 144 0.58 -4.01 -16.99
CA ILE A 144 0.94 -3.07 -15.94
C ILE A 144 -0.33 -2.79 -15.15
N ILE A 145 -0.26 -3.02 -13.84
CA ILE A 145 -1.36 -2.76 -12.91
C ILE A 145 -0.97 -1.54 -12.10
N GLY A 146 -1.88 -0.58 -11.99
CA GLY A 146 -1.67 0.57 -11.11
C GLY A 146 -2.81 0.80 -10.14
N PHE A 147 -2.43 1.38 -9.01
CA PHE A 147 -3.34 1.74 -7.93
C PHE A 147 -3.10 3.18 -7.53
N GLU A 148 -4.20 3.90 -7.36
CA GLU A 148 -4.22 5.17 -6.64
C GLU A 148 -4.84 4.93 -5.27
N LEU A 149 -4.06 5.21 -4.23
CA LEU A 149 -4.47 4.99 -2.85
C LEU A 149 -4.37 6.31 -2.07
N GLU A 150 -5.22 6.48 -1.08
CA GLU A 150 -5.14 7.59 -0.14
C GLU A 150 -4.80 7.06 1.26
N ILE A 151 -3.72 7.57 1.85
CA ILE A 151 -3.34 7.29 3.23
C ILE A 151 -4.38 7.94 4.14
N GLN A 152 -5.18 7.10 4.80
CA GLN A 152 -6.19 7.60 5.71
C GLN A 152 -5.56 8.11 7.01
N PRO A 153 -6.11 9.19 7.59
CA PRO A 153 -5.69 9.66 8.90
C PRO A 153 -5.90 8.55 9.95
N PRO A 154 -5.18 8.60 11.08
CA PRO A 154 -5.36 7.64 12.16
C PRO A 154 -6.81 7.63 12.65
N MET A 155 -7.55 6.55 12.36
CA MET A 155 -8.86 6.28 12.93
C MET A 155 -8.69 5.18 13.99
N PHE A 156 -8.50 5.58 15.25
CA PHE A 156 -8.41 4.75 16.47
C PHE A 156 -7.32 3.66 16.53
N ASN A 157 -6.98 2.96 15.43
CA ASN A 157 -6.10 1.78 15.37
C ASN A 157 -4.69 2.10 14.82
N GLY A 158 -4.07 3.15 15.36
CA GLY A 158 -2.70 3.54 15.05
C GLY A 158 -2.52 4.31 13.73
N HIS A 159 -1.36 4.95 13.60
CA HIS A 159 -1.06 5.81 12.46
C HIS A 159 -0.84 5.00 11.17
N PHE A 160 -1.44 5.49 10.08
CA PHE A 160 -1.20 5.04 8.71
C PHE A 160 -1.46 3.54 8.47
N SER A 161 -2.40 2.98 9.24
CA SER A 161 -2.78 1.56 9.17
C SER A 161 -3.79 1.26 8.07
N GLN A 162 -4.36 2.28 7.42
CA GLN A 162 -5.39 2.11 6.41
C GLN A 162 -5.06 2.92 5.15
N LEU A 163 -5.28 2.30 3.99
CA LEU A 163 -5.21 2.96 2.68
C LEU A 163 -6.55 2.80 1.99
N LEU A 164 -7.15 3.90 1.56
CA LEU A 164 -8.35 3.89 0.75
C LEU A 164 -7.96 3.69 -0.72
N LEU A 165 -8.52 2.70 -1.40
CA LEU A 165 -8.34 2.53 -2.83
C LEU A 165 -9.31 3.44 -3.59
N THR A 166 -8.78 4.47 -4.24
CA THR A 166 -9.57 5.47 -4.97
C THR A 166 -9.77 5.06 -6.43
N ASP A 167 -8.71 4.56 -7.06
CA ASP A 167 -8.74 4.09 -8.45
C ASP A 167 -7.83 2.88 -8.63
N HIS A 168 -8.25 1.93 -9.46
CA HIS A 168 -7.40 0.85 -9.93
C HIS A 168 -7.46 0.77 -11.45
N TRP A 169 -6.33 0.50 -12.07
CA TRP A 169 -6.24 0.47 -13.51
C TRP A 169 -5.29 -0.62 -13.99
N SER A 170 -5.49 -1.04 -15.22
CA SER A 170 -4.62 -1.97 -15.91
C SER A 170 -4.39 -1.54 -17.35
N MET A 171 -3.20 -1.82 -17.86
CA MET A 171 -2.81 -1.56 -19.24
C MET A 171 -2.02 -2.76 -19.76
N SER A 172 -2.41 -3.33 -20.89
CA SER A 172 -1.61 -4.36 -21.56
C SER A 172 -0.34 -3.74 -22.14
N TYR A 173 0.76 -4.51 -22.20
CA TYR A 173 2.01 -4.03 -22.78
C TYR A 173 1.89 -3.69 -24.27
N ASN A 174 0.99 -4.39 -24.97
CA ASN A 174 0.82 -4.27 -26.41
C ASN A 174 -0.43 -3.47 -26.79
N ASP A 175 -1.05 -2.79 -25.83
CA ASP A 175 -2.35 -2.15 -26.06
C ASP A 175 -2.23 -0.82 -26.80
N ILE A 176 -2.91 -0.72 -27.94
CA ILE A 176 -3.19 0.53 -28.64
C ILE A 176 -4.37 1.26 -27.93
N GLY A 177 -5.22 0.52 -27.20
CA GLY A 177 -6.42 1.03 -26.53
C GLY A 177 -6.19 1.81 -25.24
N GLY A 178 -4.96 1.83 -24.72
CA GLY A 178 -4.57 2.64 -23.56
C GLY A 178 -4.98 2.08 -22.20
N LYS A 179 -5.05 2.97 -21.20
CA LYS A 179 -5.26 2.64 -19.78
C LYS A 179 -6.74 2.41 -19.48
N VAL A 180 -7.12 1.23 -18.98
CA VAL A 180 -8.46 0.95 -18.46
C VAL A 180 -8.51 1.24 -16.96
N SER A 181 -9.33 2.20 -16.54
CA SER A 181 -9.52 2.60 -15.15
C SER A 181 -10.87 2.12 -14.62
N HIS A 182 -10.86 1.71 -13.36
CA HIS A 182 -11.99 1.19 -12.64
C HIS A 182 -12.10 1.95 -11.31
N LYS A 183 -12.98 2.96 -11.31
CA LYS A 183 -13.25 3.74 -10.11
C LYS A 183 -13.94 2.87 -9.05
N CYS A 184 -13.43 2.94 -7.83
CA CYS A 184 -13.94 2.12 -6.73
C CYS A 184 -15.05 2.86 -5.98
N ASN A 185 -16.30 2.61 -6.35
CA ASN A 185 -17.47 3.27 -5.72
C ASN A 185 -17.70 2.86 -4.25
N GLY A 186 -17.21 1.68 -3.84
CA GLY A 186 -17.44 1.11 -2.50
C GLY A 186 -16.44 1.52 -1.42
N LEU A 187 -15.53 2.47 -1.71
CA LEU A 187 -14.46 2.90 -0.80
C LEU A 187 -13.65 1.74 -0.16
N PRO A 188 -13.18 0.75 -0.94
CA PRO A 188 -12.44 -0.39 -0.41
C PRO A 188 -11.17 0.06 0.31
N ARG A 189 -10.92 -0.50 1.50
CA ARG A 189 -9.79 -0.12 2.35
C ARG A 189 -8.81 -1.27 2.51
N PHE A 190 -7.55 -0.99 2.23
CA PHE A 190 -6.47 -1.86 2.64
C PHE A 190 -6.20 -1.68 4.13
N HIS A 191 -6.11 -2.79 4.85
CA HIS A 191 -5.76 -2.85 6.26
C HIS A 191 -4.32 -3.31 6.44
N PHE A 192 -3.57 -2.65 7.32
CA PHE A 192 -2.19 -3.02 7.61
C PHE A 192 -2.12 -4.25 8.51
N PHE A 193 -1.46 -5.29 8.03
CA PHE A 193 -1.11 -6.49 8.77
C PHE A 193 0.34 -6.39 9.24
N LYS A 194 0.53 -6.31 10.57
CA LYS A 194 1.85 -6.29 11.20
C LYS A 194 2.35 -7.73 11.32
N VAL A 195 3.56 -8.00 10.82
CA VAL A 195 4.19 -9.29 11.03
C VAL A 195 5.11 -9.21 12.25
N ALA A 196 5.02 -10.22 13.13
CA ALA A 196 5.65 -10.22 14.45
C ALA A 196 7.17 -10.52 14.45
N TYR A 197 7.68 -11.17 13.41
CA TYR A 197 9.07 -11.61 13.29
C TYR A 197 9.76 -10.95 12.10
N ASP A 198 11.09 -10.77 12.18
CA ASP A 198 11.94 -10.11 11.17
C ASP A 198 11.41 -10.36 9.74
N PHE A 199 10.77 -9.31 9.22
CA PHE A 199 9.98 -9.30 8.00
C PHE A 199 10.63 -8.41 6.96
#